data_AF-A0A7V4N2L3-F1
#
_entry.id   AF-A0A7V4N2L3-F1
#
_cell.length_a   1.000
_cell.length_b   1.000
_cell.length_c   1.000
_cell.angle_alpha   90.00
_cell.angle_beta   90.00
_cell.angle_gamma   90.00
#
_symmetry.space_group_name_H-M   'P 1'
#
loop_
_entity.id
_entity.type
_entity.pdbx_description
1 polymer ?
#
loop_
_entity_poly.entity_id
_entity_poly.type
_entity_poly.pdbx_seq_one_letter_code
_entity_poly.pdbx_strand_id
1 'polypeptide(L)'
;LNIIGSITMLVIDKKRDIVTLNCLGADWQKIRRIFLYQGWMISFIGAFGGLIAGIIICYLQMKFKLVKLHGSGAFVIDYYPVIVKFSDLVFIFFAVLLIGFVAAWIPSRMIHKKYFNLLTM
;
A
#
# COMPACT_ATOMS: atom_id res chain seq x y z
N LEU A 1 -16.07 -9.37 -4.71
CA LEU A 1 -16.73 -9.84 -3.47
C LEU A 1 -15.74 -10.12 -2.33
N ASN A 2 -14.63 -10.86 -2.54
CA ASN A 2 -13.68 -11.17 -1.45
C ASN A 2 -13.08 -9.93 -0.74
N ILE A 3 -12.78 -8.85 -1.47
CA ILE A 3 -12.22 -7.63 -0.90
C ILE A 3 -13.16 -6.99 0.14
N ILE A 4 -14.47 -7.01 -0.10
CA ILE A 4 -15.46 -6.41 0.82
C ILE A 4 -15.56 -7.23 2.11
N GLY A 5 -15.54 -8.55 2.01
CA GLY A 5 -15.52 -9.46 3.17
C GLY A 5 -14.24 -9.32 3.99
N SER A 6 -13.08 -9.31 3.34
CA SER A 6 -11.78 -9.16 4.00
C SER A 6 -11.63 -7.80 4.69
N ILE A 7 -12.06 -6.71 4.07
CA ILE A 7 -12.04 -5.38 4.70
C ILE A 7 -12.95 -5.34 5.93
N THR A 8 -14.13 -5.95 5.86
CA THR A 8 -15.07 -5.99 6.99
C THR A 8 -14.51 -6.79 8.17
N MET A 9 -13.92 -7.95 7.91
CA MET A 9 -13.28 -8.79 8.94
C MET A 9 -12.08 -8.09 9.60
N LEU A 10 -11.26 -7.42 8.81
CA LEU A 10 -10.09 -6.68 9.29
C LEU A 10 -10.47 -5.49 10.19
N VAL A 11 -11.60 -4.84 9.92
CA VAL A 11 -12.16 -3.78 10.77
C VAL A 11 -12.69 -4.33 12.09
N ILE A 12 -13.28 -5.53 12.09
CA ILE A 12 -13.79 -6.19 13.30
C ILE A 12 -12.63 -6.60 14.21
N ASP A 13 -11.55 -7.17 13.66
CA ASP A 13 -10.37 -7.58 14.44
C ASP A 13 -9.68 -6.40 15.13
N LYS A 14 -9.55 -5.27 14.43
CA LYS A 14 -8.89 -4.06 14.99
C LYS A 14 -9.75 -3.26 15.98
N LYS A 15 -11.03 -3.59 16.16
CA LYS A 15 -11.94 -2.87 17.06
C LYS A 15 -11.52 -2.98 18.53
N ARG A 16 -11.00 -4.13 18.94
CA ARG A 16 -10.60 -4.38 20.34
C ARG A 16 -9.40 -3.54 20.74
N ASP A 17 -8.40 -3.41 19.85
CA ASP A 17 -7.21 -2.61 20.11
C ASP A 17 -7.53 -1.13 20.33
N ILE A 18 -8.50 -0.59 19.59
CA ILE A 18 -8.95 0.81 19.71
C ILE A 18 -9.63 1.05 21.06
N VAL A 19 -10.45 0.11 21.52
CA VAL A 19 -11.13 0.20 22.82
C VAL A 19 -10.13 0.07 23.97
N THR A 20 -9.16 -0.84 23.88
CA THR A 20 -8.10 -1.02 24.89
C THR A 20 -7.25 0.25 25.04
N LEU A 21 -6.86 0.89 23.94
CA LEU A 21 -6.12 2.15 23.95
C LEU A 21 -6.92 3.29 24.61
N ASN A 22 -8.24 3.35 24.40
CA ASN A 22 -9.11 4.33 25.04
C ASN A 22 -9.25 4.08 26.56
N CYS A 23 -9.40 2.81 26.97
CA CYS A 23 -9.45 2.43 28.39
C CYS A 23 -8.14 2.73 29.15
N LEU A 24 -7.01 2.80 28.45
CA LEU A 24 -5.71 3.19 29.01
C LEU A 24 -5.52 4.72 29.16
N GLY A 25 -6.55 5.53 28.89
CA GLY A 25 -6.51 7.00 29.06
C GLY A 25 -5.84 7.75 27.90
N ALA A 26 -5.67 7.10 26.73
CA ALA A 26 -5.14 7.77 25.56
C ALA A 26 -6.20 8.66 24.91
N ASP A 27 -5.92 9.97 24.86
CA ASP A 27 -6.73 10.93 24.12
C ASP A 27 -6.84 10.52 22.63
N TRP A 28 -8.03 10.65 22.05
CA TRP A 28 -8.32 10.30 20.65
C TRP A 28 -7.36 10.94 19.65
N GLN A 29 -6.79 12.12 19.98
CA GLN A 29 -5.78 12.79 19.16
C GLN A 29 -4.43 12.06 19.17
N LYS A 30 -4.04 11.45 20.30
CA LYS A 30 -2.80 10.65 20.43
C LYS A 30 -2.92 9.34 19.66
N ILE A 31 -4.05 8.66 19.78
CA ILE A 31 -4.33 7.42 19.02
C ILE A 31 -4.27 7.72 17.52
N ARG A 32 -4.91 8.81 17.06
CA ARG A 32 -4.86 9.23 15.65
C ARG A 32 -3.44 9.49 15.15
N ARG A 33 -2.60 10.10 15.98
CA ARG A 33 -1.19 10.38 15.65
C ARG A 33 -0.38 9.08 15.49
N ILE A 34 -0.57 8.11 16.38
CA ILE A 34 0.11 6.80 16.30
C ILE A 34 -0.28 6.05 15.01
N PHE A 35 -1.57 6.03 14.67
CA PHE A 35 -2.03 5.38 13.43
C PHE A 35 -1.49 6.07 12.17
N LEU A 36 -1.40 7.40 12.16
CA LEU A 36 -0.78 8.14 11.05
C LEU A 36 0.71 7.78 10.90
N TYR A 37 1.46 7.72 12.00
CA TYR A 37 2.87 7.32 11.97
C TYR A 37 3.07 5.87 11.52
N GLN A 38 2.25 4.93 12.00
CA GLN A 38 2.27 3.54 11.52
C GLN A 38 1.97 3.46 10.02
N GLY A 39 0.93 4.17 9.56
CA GLY A 39 0.56 4.20 8.14
C GLY A 39 1.68 4.75 7.26
N TRP A 40 2.37 5.79 7.72
CA TRP A 40 3.57 6.33 7.06
C TRP A 40 4.70 5.31 7.01
N MET A 41 5.05 4.68 8.13
CA MET A 41 6.12 3.67 8.18
C MET A 41 5.83 2.51 7.22
N ILE A 42 4.61 1.99 7.22
CA ILE A 42 4.20 0.88 6.33
C ILE A 42 4.28 1.30 4.86
N SER A 43 3.79 2.50 4.53
CA SER A 43 3.83 3.02 3.16
C SER A 43 5.26 3.20 2.67
N PHE A 44 6.16 3.67 3.54
CA PHE A 44 7.56 3.90 3.20
C PHE A 44 8.29 2.57 2.95
N ILE A 45 8.10 1.59 3.84
CA ILE A 45 8.68 0.25 3.72
C ILE A 45 8.13 -0.45 2.46
N GLY A 46 6.83 -0.34 2.21
CA GLY A 46 6.18 -0.90 1.02
C GLY A 46 6.68 -0.25 -0.27
N ALA A 47 6.83 1.09 -0.30
CA ALA A 47 7.36 1.81 -1.46
C ALA A 47 8.81 1.39 -1.76
N PHE A 48 9.68 1.35 -0.75
CA PHE A 48 11.06 0.90 -0.91
C PHE A 48 11.15 -0.57 -1.34
N GLY A 49 10.43 -1.46 -0.65
CA GLY A 49 10.42 -2.88 -0.97
C GLY A 49 9.89 -3.16 -2.37
N GLY A 50 8.81 -2.49 -2.77
CA GLY A 50 8.24 -2.60 -4.12
C GLY A 50 9.17 -2.08 -5.22
N LEU A 51 9.87 -0.97 -4.97
CA LEU A 51 10.87 -0.43 -5.90
C LEU A 51 12.04 -1.39 -6.11
N ILE A 52 12.62 -1.88 -5.02
CA ILE A 52 13.74 -2.82 -5.05
C ILE A 52 13.31 -4.10 -5.80
N ALA A 53 12.15 -4.66 -5.44
CA ALA A 53 11.63 -5.85 -6.11
C ALA A 53 11.37 -5.59 -7.61
N GLY A 54 10.76 -4.46 -7.97
CA GLY A 54 10.49 -4.10 -9.37
C GLY A 54 11.76 -3.94 -10.21
N ILE A 55 12.79 -3.30 -9.66
CA ILE A 55 14.10 -3.16 -10.31
C ILE A 55 14.76 -4.53 -10.50
N ILE A 56 14.73 -5.38 -9.47
CA ILE A 56 15.28 -6.75 -9.53
C ILE A 56 14.57 -7.54 -10.63
N ILE A 57 13.24 -7.47 -10.70
CA ILE A 57 12.44 -8.16 -11.73
C ILE A 57 12.82 -7.65 -13.13
N CYS A 58 12.91 -6.33 -13.33
CA CYS A 58 13.31 -5.75 -14.62
C CYS A 58 14.72 -6.19 -15.02
N TYR A 59 15.67 -6.18 -14.07
CA TYR A 59 17.04 -6.61 -14.30
C TYR A 59 17.12 -8.10 -14.65
N LEU A 60 16.37 -8.94 -13.93
CA LEU A 60 16.30 -10.37 -14.20
C LEU A 60 15.68 -10.64 -15.58
N GLN A 61 14.67 -9.87 -15.97
CA GLN A 61 14.03 -9.96 -17.29
C GLN A 61 14.98 -9.56 -18.42
N MET A 62 15.82 -8.52 -18.23
CA MET A 62 16.86 -8.14 -19.18
C MET A 62 17.94 -9.23 -19.33
N LYS A 63 18.38 -9.83 -18.22
CA LYS A 63 19.47 -10.83 -18.20
C LYS A 63 19.02 -12.19 -18.72
N PHE A 64 17.85 -12.66 -18.30
CA PHE A 64 17.37 -14.01 -18.62
C PHE A 64 16.40 -14.07 -19.80
N LYS A 65 15.96 -12.91 -20.34
CA LYS A 65 14.99 -12.82 -21.46
C LYS A 65 13.80 -13.79 -21.27
N LEU A 66 13.29 -13.84 -20.04
CA LEU A 66 12.28 -14.81 -19.58
C LEU A 66 10.97 -14.70 -20.37
N VAL A 67 10.62 -13.49 -20.81
CA VAL A 67 9.44 -13.22 -21.64
C VAL A 67 9.87 -13.08 -23.10
N LYS A 68 9.90 -14.21 -23.80
CA LYS A 68 10.11 -14.28 -25.24
C LYS A 68 8.79 -14.03 -25.97
N LEU A 69 8.81 -13.20 -27.01
CA LEU A 69 7.66 -13.12 -27.91
C LEU A 69 7.64 -14.40 -28.75
N HIS A 70 6.59 -15.21 -28.63
CA HIS A 70 6.38 -16.35 -29.53
C HIS A 70 5.93 -15.81 -30.89
N GLY A 71 6.88 -15.38 -31.71
CA GLY A 71 6.66 -14.89 -33.06
C GLY A 71 7.74 -15.42 -33.99
N SER A 72 7.46 -16.56 -34.62
CA SER A 72 8.34 -17.23 -35.58
C SER A 72 8.82 -16.27 -36.67
N GLY A 73 10.11 -15.92 -36.65
CA GLY A 73 10.89 -15.54 -37.84
C GLY A 73 10.63 -14.18 -38.50
N ALA A 74 9.73 -13.31 -38.00
CA ALA A 74 9.39 -12.04 -38.66
C ALA A 74 9.72 -10.77 -37.85
N PHE A 75 10.19 -10.90 -36.61
CA PHE A 75 10.55 -9.77 -35.75
C PHE A 75 12.04 -9.81 -35.43
N VAL A 76 12.76 -8.71 -35.68
CA VAL A 76 14.19 -8.52 -35.35
C VAL A 76 14.44 -8.49 -33.83
N ILE A 77 13.41 -8.70 -33.00
CA ILE A 77 13.40 -8.49 -31.56
C ILE A 77 12.78 -9.74 -30.87
N ASP A 78 13.63 -10.65 -30.39
CA ASP A 78 13.23 -11.92 -29.74
C ASP A 78 12.74 -11.77 -28.28
N TYR A 79 12.78 -10.57 -27.72
CA TYR A 79 12.54 -10.31 -26.30
C TYR A 79 11.81 -8.99 -26.08
N TYR A 80 10.94 -8.93 -25.07
CA TYR A 80 10.25 -7.68 -24.74
C TYR A 80 11.27 -6.63 -24.27
N PRO A 81 11.47 -5.52 -24.99
CA PRO A 81 12.46 -4.53 -24.63
C PRO A 81 12.00 -3.76 -23.38
N VAL A 82 12.57 -4.10 -22.23
CA VAL A 82 12.35 -3.39 -20.97
C VAL A 82 13.37 -2.27 -20.86
N ILE A 83 12.92 -1.02 -20.83
CA ILE A 83 13.76 0.16 -20.63
C ILE A 83 13.37 0.75 -19.29
N VAL A 84 14.24 0.62 -18.29
CA VAL A 84 14.02 1.21 -16.98
C VAL A 84 14.44 2.68 -17.04
N LYS A 85 13.47 3.60 -17.06
CA LYS A 85 13.74 5.04 -16.99
C LYS A 85 13.68 5.51 -15.54
N PHE A 86 14.67 6.31 -15.14
CA PHE A 86 14.71 6.86 -13.78
C PHE A 86 13.49 7.76 -13.47
N SER A 87 12.94 8.45 -14.49
CA SER A 87 11.69 9.22 -14.37
C SER A 87 10.53 8.38 -13.86
N ASP A 88 10.39 7.16 -14.38
CA ASP A 88 9.25 6.28 -14.09
C ASP A 88 9.35 5.74 -12.67
N LEU A 89 10.58 5.47 -12.19
CA LEU A 89 10.83 5.09 -10.79
C LEU A 89 10.41 6.18 -9.82
N VAL A 90 10.73 7.45 -10.13
CA VAL A 90 10.33 8.60 -9.30
C VAL A 90 8.81 8.75 -9.31
N PHE A 91 8.16 8.66 -10.46
CA PHE A 91 6.69 8.74 -10.56
C PHE A 91 5.99 7.63 -9.75
N ILE A 92 6.46 6.39 -9.87
CA ILE A 92 5.91 5.26 -9.11
C ILE A 92 6.11 5.47 -7.61
N PHE A 93 7.29 5.93 -7.18
CA PHE A 93 7.56 6.23 -5.77
C PHE A 93 6.55 7.24 -5.20
N PHE A 94 6.34 8.35 -5.90
CA PHE A 94 5.38 9.38 -5.48
C PHE A 94 3.94 8.88 -5.52
N ALA A 95 3.56 8.08 -6.53
CA ALA A 95 2.23 7.51 -6.62
C ALA A 95 1.93 6.58 -5.45
N VAL A 96 2.86 5.69 -5.09
CA VAL A 96 2.71 4.77 -3.95
C VAL A 96 2.68 5.54 -2.63
N LEU A 97 3.53 6.55 -2.46
CA LEU A 97 3.50 7.44 -1.29
C LEU A 97 2.16 8.17 -1.15
N LEU A 98 1.62 8.71 -2.25
CA LEU A 98 0.32 9.38 -2.26
C LEU A 98 -0.81 8.42 -1.88
N ILE A 99 -0.84 7.23 -2.48
CA ILE A 99 -1.86 6.22 -2.17
C ILE A 99 -1.74 5.78 -0.71
N GLY A 100 -0.54 5.53 -0.22
CA GLY A 100 -0.27 5.18 1.17
C GLY A 100 -0.68 6.29 2.15
N PHE A 101 -0.41 7.55 1.79
CA PHE A 101 -0.85 8.72 2.55
C PHE A 101 -2.37 8.81 2.62
N VAL A 102 -3.07 8.67 1.49
CA VAL A 102 -4.53 8.68 1.44
C VAL A 102 -5.13 7.51 2.22
N ALA A 103 -4.55 6.32 2.09
CA ALA A 103 -4.96 5.13 2.83
C ALA A 103 -4.79 5.28 4.34
N ALA A 104 -3.75 5.98 4.80
CA ALA A 104 -3.57 6.32 6.22
C ALA A 104 -4.48 7.48 6.68
N TRP A 105 -4.81 8.40 5.78
CA TRP A 105 -5.66 9.57 6.07
C TRP A 105 -7.14 9.20 6.22
N ILE A 106 -7.67 8.27 5.41
CA ILE A 106 -9.07 7.82 5.47
C ILE A 106 -9.47 7.33 6.87
N PRO A 107 -8.79 6.36 7.52
CA PRO A 107 -9.17 5.87 8.85
C PRO A 107 -9.03 6.96 9.92
N SER A 108 -8.01 7.81 9.83
CA SER A 108 -7.81 8.97 10.71
C SER A 108 -9.03 9.91 10.70
N ARG A 109 -9.69 10.07 9.55
CA ARG A 109 -10.90 10.90 9.41
C ARG A 109 -12.19 10.15 9.73
N MET A 110 -12.24 8.84 9.49
CA MET A 110 -13.42 7.99 9.78
C MET A 110 -13.65 7.75 11.27
N ILE A 111 -12.60 7.73 12.10
CA ILE A 111 -12.73 7.58 13.56
C ILE A 111 -13.66 8.65 14.15
N HIS A 112 -13.73 9.84 13.55
CA HIS A 112 -14.52 10.95 14.05
C HIS A 112 -16.05 10.78 13.85
N LYS A 113 -16.51 9.97 12.88
CA LYS A 113 -17.94 9.89 12.54
C LYS A 113 -18.65 8.64 13.05
N LYS A 114 -17.94 7.53 13.29
CA LYS A 114 -18.58 6.24 13.57
C LYS A 114 -18.64 5.87 15.06
N TYR A 115 -17.76 6.44 15.89
CA TYR A 115 -17.79 6.20 17.34
C TYR A 115 -18.85 7.04 18.08
N PHE A 116 -19.17 8.24 17.59
CA PHE A 116 -20.19 9.10 18.21
C PHE A 116 -21.61 8.52 18.10
N ASN A 117 -21.92 7.79 17.02
CA ASN A 117 -23.25 7.16 16.84
C ASN A 117 -23.44 5.80 17.55
N LEU A 118 -22.36 5.18 18.05
CA LEU A 118 -22.43 3.88 18.77
C LEU A 118 -22.51 4.05 20.30
N LEU A 119 -22.30 5.26 20.82
CA LEU A 119 -22.48 5.62 22.23
C LEU A 119 -23.88 6.21 22.52
N THR A 120 -24.70 6.39 21.49
CA THR A 120 -26.08 6.91 21.55
C THR A 120 -27.14 5.85 21.23
N MET A 121 -26.79 4.56 21.23
CA MET A 121 -27.72 3.42 21.14
C MET A 121 -27.49 2.45 22.29
#